data_AF-A0A3D0XM57-F1
#
_entry.id   AF-A0A3D0XM57-F1
#
_cell.length_a   1.000
_cell.length_b   1.000
_cell.length_c   1.000
_cell.angle_alpha   90.00
_cell.angle_beta   90.00
_cell.angle_gamma   90.00
#
_symmetry.space_group_name_H-M   'P 1'
#
loop_
_entity.id
_entity.type
_entity.pdbx_description
1 polymer ?
#
loop_
_entity_poly.entity_id
_entity_poly.type
_entity_poly.pdbx_seq_one_letter_code
_entity_poly.pdbx_strand_id
1 'polypeptide(L)'
;MNYFGSKLSPHLVKTGEGYLICMDVPIARTGTQRYLPEEIQIENAEEYTDRDGMIPVYREPEDVFAAATLASFEGKPITDNHPSNFVNTSNASLYSKGHIQNVRRGSGEQ
;
A
#
# COMPACT_ATOMS: atom_id res chain seq x y z
N MET A 1 -5.85 8.58 -17.23
CA MET A 1 -4.51 9.10 -17.60
C MET A 1 -3.99 8.18 -18.70
N ASN A 2 -3.51 8.72 -19.83
CA ASN A 2 -3.01 7.87 -20.91
C ASN A 2 -1.48 7.89 -20.87
N TYR A 3 -0.87 6.71 -20.79
CA TYR A 3 0.57 6.54 -20.85
C TYR A 3 0.97 6.03 -22.23
N PHE A 4 2.12 6.49 -22.72
CA PHE A 4 2.67 6.02 -23.99
C PHE A 4 3.41 4.70 -23.78
N GLY A 5 2.94 3.62 -24.41
CA GLY A 5 3.53 2.30 -24.28
C GLY A 5 2.61 1.18 -24.75
N SER A 6 3.12 -0.04 -24.67
CA SER A 6 2.37 -1.27 -24.96
C SER A 6 1.44 -1.60 -23.80
N LYS A 7 0.13 -1.69 -24.08
CA LYS A 7 -0.87 -2.10 -23.09
C LYS A 7 -0.77 -3.60 -22.86
N LEU A 8 -0.44 -4.01 -21.64
CA LEU A 8 -0.35 -5.43 -21.24
C LEU A 8 -1.69 -5.92 -20.66
N SER A 9 -2.44 -5.04 -20.00
CA SER A 9 -3.78 -5.31 -19.47
C SER A 9 -4.58 -3.99 -19.34
N PRO A 10 -5.86 -4.00 -18.91
CA PRO A 10 -6.58 -2.77 -18.58
C PRO A 10 -5.82 -1.83 -17.62
N HIS A 11 -5.01 -2.39 -16.71
CA HIS A 11 -4.32 -1.67 -15.64
C HIS A 11 -2.79 -1.67 -15.77
N LEU A 12 -2.21 -2.31 -16.79
CA LEU A 12 -0.76 -2.40 -16.98
C LEU A 12 -0.31 -1.86 -18.33
N VAL A 13 0.68 -0.97 -18.31
CA VAL A 13 1.35 -0.45 -19.51
C VAL A 13 2.85 -0.61 -19.36
N LYS A 14 3.51 -1.10 -20.42
CA LYS A 14 4.98 -1.14 -20.52
C LYS A 14 5.46 -0.06 -21.49
N THR A 15 6.31 0.85 -21.03
CA THR A 15 6.85 1.92 -21.88
C THR A 15 7.91 1.38 -22.85
N GLY A 16 8.26 2.17 -23.88
CA GLY A 16 9.27 1.78 -24.87
C GLY A 16 10.67 1.56 -24.26
N GLU A 17 10.96 2.28 -23.19
CA GLU A 17 12.20 2.22 -22.40
C GLU A 17 12.19 1.08 -21.38
N GLY A 18 11.07 0.37 -21.23
CA GLY A 18 10.96 -0.83 -20.40
C GLY A 18 10.38 -0.62 -19.00
N TYR A 19 9.91 0.58 -18.64
CA TYR A 19 9.23 0.82 -17.37
C TYR A 19 7.85 0.17 -17.33
N LEU A 20 7.42 -0.26 -16.15
CA LEU A 20 6.07 -0.77 -15.90
C LEU A 20 5.25 0.28 -15.18
N ILE A 21 4.06 0.56 -15.71
CA ILE A 21 3.08 1.46 -15.12
C ILE A 21 1.89 0.62 -14.69
N CYS A 22 1.64 0.60 -13.37
CA CYS A 22 0.52 -0.08 -12.75
C CYS A 22 -0.53 0.95 -12.35
N MET A 23 -1.73 0.83 -12.93
CA MET A 23 -2.87 1.72 -12.70
C MET A 23 -3.86 1.04 -11.75
N ASP A 24 -4.64 1.85 -11.03
CA ASP A 24 -5.74 1.41 -10.17
C ASP A 24 -5.38 0.34 -9.12
N VAL A 25 -4.13 0.34 -8.66
CA VAL A 25 -3.64 -0.60 -7.65
C VAL A 25 -4.25 -0.30 -6.28
N PRO A 26 -4.93 -1.25 -5.61
CA PRO A 26 -5.42 -1.07 -4.25
C PRO A 26 -4.23 -1.02 -3.26
N ILE A 27 -4.13 0.06 -2.48
CA ILE A 27 -3.06 0.25 -1.48
C ILE A 27 -3.60 0.09 -0.05
N ALA A 28 -4.87 0.44 0.17
CA ALA A 28 -5.56 0.33 1.45
C ALA A 28 -7.05 0.04 1.23
N ARG A 29 -7.70 -0.57 2.23
CA ARG A 29 -9.14 -0.91 2.19
C ARG A 29 -9.80 -0.69 3.56
N THR A 30 -11.10 -0.44 3.54
CA THR A 30 -11.93 -0.36 4.75
C THR A 30 -12.34 -1.76 5.23
N GLY A 31 -12.94 -1.82 6.41
CA GLY A 31 -13.46 -3.06 6.99
C GLY A 31 -12.46 -3.78 7.90
N THR A 32 -12.81 -4.99 8.33
CA THR A 32 -12.01 -5.76 9.28
C THR A 32 -10.79 -6.38 8.60
N GLN A 33 -9.63 -6.16 9.21
CA GLN A 33 -8.34 -6.74 8.84
C GLN A 33 -7.76 -7.46 10.06
N ARG A 34 -6.92 -8.48 9.82
CA ARG A 34 -6.31 -9.30 10.86
C ARG A 34 -4.84 -8.94 10.95
N TYR A 35 -4.38 -8.65 12.15
CA TYR A 35 -2.99 -8.30 12.43
C TYR A 35 -2.43 -9.19 13.54
N LEU A 36 -1.14 -9.43 13.49
CA LEU A 36 -0.40 -10.01 14.61
C LEU A 36 -0.30 -8.98 15.76
N PRO A 37 -0.21 -9.41 17.02
CA PRO A 37 -0.02 -8.51 18.16
C PRO A 37 1.19 -7.58 17.98
N GLU A 38 2.29 -8.08 17.41
CA GLU A 38 3.51 -7.30 17.20
C GLU A 38 3.39 -6.25 16.08
N GLU A 39 2.39 -6.37 15.21
CA GLU A 39 2.11 -5.39 14.15
C GLU A 39 1.30 -4.20 14.67
N ILE A 40 0.60 -4.36 15.79
CA ILE A 40 -0.25 -3.34 16.39
C ILE A 40 0.47 -2.78 17.62
N GLN A 41 0.99 -1.55 17.50
CA GLN A 41 1.76 -0.87 18.54
C GLN A 41 0.87 -0.34 19.68
N ILE A 42 0.15 -1.23 20.36
CA ILE A 42 -0.69 -0.90 21.53
C ILE A 42 -0.30 -1.75 22.73
N GLU A 43 -0.50 -1.19 23.92
CA GLU A 43 -0.31 -1.94 25.17
C GLU A 43 -1.35 -3.06 25.28
N ASN A 44 -0.94 -4.20 25.83
CA ASN A 44 -1.78 -5.38 26.04
C ASN A 44 -2.47 -5.89 24.75
N ALA A 45 -1.80 -5.77 23.59
CA ALA A 45 -2.30 -6.24 22.30
C ALA A 45 -2.82 -7.70 22.34
N GLU A 46 -2.18 -8.57 23.12
CA GLU A 46 -2.59 -9.97 23.32
C GLU A 46 -4.02 -10.13 23.85
N GLU A 47 -4.53 -9.18 24.65
CA GLU A 47 -5.91 -9.22 25.20
C GLU A 47 -6.98 -9.07 24.11
N TYR A 48 -6.61 -8.50 22.96
CA TYR A 48 -7.51 -8.25 21.83
C TYR A 48 -7.43 -9.35 20.75
N THR A 49 -6.66 -10.41 20.99
CA THR A 49 -6.53 -11.52 20.05
C THR A 49 -7.76 -12.41 20.03
N ASP A 50 -8.07 -12.94 18.85
CA ASP A 50 -9.08 -13.97 18.68
C ASP A 50 -8.50 -15.39 18.89
N ARG A 51 -9.30 -16.40 18.57
CA ARG A 51 -8.93 -17.81 18.74
C ARG A 51 -7.70 -18.25 17.94
N ASP A 52 -7.34 -17.51 16.90
CA ASP A 52 -6.16 -17.80 16.06
C ASP A 52 -4.95 -16.94 16.48
N GLY A 53 -5.05 -16.18 17.58
CA GLY A 53 -3.99 -15.29 18.04
C GLY A 53 -3.86 -14.00 17.24
N MET A 54 -4.87 -13.63 16.44
CA MET A 54 -4.88 -12.44 15.60
C MET A 54 -5.79 -11.36 16.17
N ILE A 55 -5.43 -10.09 16.00
CA ILE A 55 -6.24 -8.95 16.40
C ILE A 55 -7.11 -8.51 15.21
N PRO A 56 -8.45 -8.59 15.30
CA PRO A 56 -9.33 -8.02 14.28
C PRO A 56 -9.41 -6.49 14.46
N VAL A 57 -8.86 -5.75 13.50
CA VAL A 57 -8.90 -4.28 13.48
C VAL A 57 -9.88 -3.82 12.39
N TYR A 58 -10.92 -3.10 12.81
CA TYR A 58 -11.84 -2.45 11.86
C TYR A 58 -11.23 -1.13 11.38
N ARG A 59 -11.07 -0.97 10.07
CA ARG A 59 -10.56 0.25 9.45
C ARG A 59 -11.71 1.09 8.91
N GLU A 60 -11.98 2.19 9.60
CA GLU A 60 -13.05 3.13 9.27
C GLU A 60 -12.79 3.83 7.92
N PRO A 61 -13.85 4.05 7.10
CA PRO A 61 -13.74 4.84 5.89
C PRO A 61 -13.15 6.25 6.12
N GLU A 62 -13.49 6.89 7.23
CA GLU A 62 -13.05 8.23 7.57
C GLU A 62 -11.53 8.30 7.74
N ASP A 63 -10.93 7.27 8.34
CA ASP A 63 -9.48 7.17 8.54
C ASP A 63 -8.74 6.77 7.26
N VAL A 64 -9.28 5.78 6.53
CA VAL A 64 -8.66 5.29 5.29
C VAL A 64 -8.68 6.36 4.19
N PHE A 65 -9.74 7.16 4.12
CA PHE A 65 -9.90 8.22 3.13
C PHE A 65 -9.56 9.62 3.65
N ALA A 66 -9.05 9.74 4.88
CA ALA A 66 -8.56 11.00 5.41
C ALA A 66 -7.51 11.61 4.48
N ALA A 67 -7.55 12.93 4.31
CA ALA A 67 -6.61 13.64 3.43
C ALA A 67 -5.15 13.39 3.83
N ALA A 68 -4.86 13.30 5.14
CA ALA A 68 -3.54 12.97 5.66
C ALA A 68 -3.09 11.55 5.27
N THR A 69 -4.00 10.56 5.34
CA THR A 69 -3.72 9.18 4.93
C THR A 69 -3.41 9.09 3.46
N LEU A 70 -4.23 9.71 2.59
CA LEU A 70 -3.98 9.74 1.15
C LEU A 70 -2.64 10.41 0.82
N ALA A 71 -2.36 11.57 1.44
CA ALA A 71 -1.11 12.29 1.26
C ALA A 71 0.11 11.48 1.74
N SER A 72 -0.06 10.61 2.73
CA SER A 72 1.05 9.80 3.27
C SER A 72 1.59 8.76 2.29
N PHE A 73 0.79 8.32 1.30
CA PHE A 73 1.20 7.34 0.30
C PHE A 73 1.87 7.97 -0.92
N GLU A 74 1.60 9.24 -1.22
CA GLU A 74 2.09 9.90 -2.42
C GLU A 74 3.63 9.95 -2.42
N GLY A 75 4.24 9.51 -3.52
CA GLY A 75 5.69 9.46 -3.70
C GLY A 75 6.42 8.38 -2.89
N LYS A 76 5.72 7.55 -2.11
CA LYS A 76 6.36 6.46 -1.34
C LYS A 76 6.99 5.43 -2.29
N PRO A 77 8.17 4.89 -1.94
CA PRO A 77 8.86 3.94 -2.78
C PRO A 77 8.11 2.62 -2.87
N ILE A 78 8.15 2.00 -4.04
CA ILE A 78 7.76 0.60 -4.24
C ILE A 78 9.03 -0.24 -4.15
N THR A 79 8.99 -1.32 -3.39
CA THR A 79 10.08 -2.28 -3.28
C THR A 79 9.75 -3.55 -4.04
N ASP A 80 10.77 -4.23 -4.54
CA ASP A 80 10.63 -5.58 -5.06
C ASP A 80 10.75 -6.56 -3.89
N ASN A 81 9.62 -7.18 -3.54
CA ASN A 81 9.43 -7.99 -2.34
C ASN A 81 9.62 -7.20 -1.02
N HIS A 82 9.51 -7.93 0.10
CA HIS A 82 9.69 -7.38 1.44
C HIS A 82 11.18 -7.10 1.70
N PRO A 83 11.58 -5.84 1.97
CA PRO A 83 12.95 -5.51 2.35
C PRO A 83 13.37 -6.20 3.65
N SER A 84 14.65 -6.53 3.81
CA SER A 84 15.18 -7.09 5.07
C SER A 84 15.21 -6.07 6.22
N ASN A 85 15.17 -4.78 5.92
CA ASN A 85 15.19 -3.69 6.89
C ASN A 85 14.07 -2.69 6.59
N PHE A 86 13.60 -1.96 7.60
CA PHE A 86 12.68 -0.86 7.38
C PHE A 86 13.26 0.18 6.44
N VAL A 87 12.44 0.60 5.47
CA VAL A 87 12.83 1.61 4.49
C VAL A 87 12.75 2.99 5.12
N ASN A 88 13.86 3.73 5.07
CA ASN A 88 13.99 5.08 5.57
C ASN A 88 14.90 5.92 4.64
N THR A 89 15.14 7.18 4.99
CA THR A 89 15.89 8.12 4.14
C THR A 89 17.32 7.68 3.83
N SER A 90 17.94 6.86 4.67
CA SER A 90 19.32 6.38 4.47
C SER A 90 19.42 5.18 3.52
N ASN A 91 18.34 4.41 3.32
CA ASN A 91 18.36 3.18 2.51
C ASN A 91 17.32 3.13 1.38
N ALA A 92 16.47 4.15 1.22
CA ALA A 92 15.40 4.15 0.22
C ALA A 92 15.91 3.98 -1.22
N SER A 93 17.07 4.55 -1.56
CA SER A 93 17.66 4.42 -2.91
C SER A 93 18.10 2.99 -3.24
N LEU A 94 18.40 2.17 -2.24
CA LEU A 94 18.78 0.77 -2.43
C LEU A 94 17.56 -0.10 -2.75
N TYR A 95 16.45 0.12 -2.04
CA TYR A 95 15.27 -0.73 -2.12
C TYR A 95 14.25 -0.26 -3.16
N SER A 96 14.24 1.02 -3.52
CA SER A 96 13.25 1.58 -4.45
C SER A 96 13.39 1.01 -5.86
N LYS A 97 12.27 0.52 -6.40
CA LYS A 97 12.06 0.07 -7.79
C LYS A 97 11.00 0.88 -8.52
N GLY A 98 10.50 1.93 -7.88
CA GLY A 98 9.42 2.77 -8.38
C GLY A 98 8.85 3.62 -7.26
N HIS A 99 7.78 4.32 -7.55
CA HIS A 99 7.07 5.12 -6.56
C HIS A 99 5.58 5.10 -6.84
N ILE A 100 4.81 5.37 -5.79
CA ILE A 100 3.38 5.58 -5.87
C ILE A 100 3.15 7.02 -6.32
N GLN A 101 2.24 7.23 -7.26
CA GLN A 101 1.80 8.57 -7.65
C GLN A 101 0.32 8.59 -7.96
N ASN A 102 -0.28 9.79 -7.87
CA ASN A 102 -1.69 9.99 -8.13
C ASN A 102 -2.52 9.10 -7.19
N VAL A 103 -2.36 9.28 -5.88
CA VAL A 103 -3.15 8.57 -4.86
C VAL A 103 -4.56 9.17 -4.76
N ARG A 104 -5.59 8.33 -4.74
CA ARG A 104 -6.99 8.75 -4.57
C ARG A 104 -7.84 7.64 -3.97
N ARG A 105 -9.01 8.00 -3.44
CA ARG A 105 -10.06 7.05 -3.09
C ARG A 105 -10.51 6.28 -4.35
N GLY A 106 -10.49 4.96 -4.28
CA GLY A 106 -11.03 4.08 -5.32
C GLY A 106 -12.56 3.99 -5.29
N SER A 107 -13.14 3.50 -6.39
CA SER A 107 -14.58 3.21 -6.47
C SER A 107 -14.95 1.81 -5.97
N GLY A 108 -13.97 0.93 -5.74
CA GLY A 108 -14.19 -0.47 -5.33
C GLY A 108 -14.24 -1.49 -6.47
N GLU A 109 -14.05 -1.06 -7.72
CA GLU A 109 -14.12 -1.89 -8.94
C GLU A 109 -12.72 -2.27 -9.47
N GLN A 110 -11.75 -2.48 -8.57
CA GLN A 110 -10.32 -2.65 -8.89
C GLN A 110 -9.92 -4.12 -8.92
#